data_AF-A0A450ZYZ0-F1
#
_entry.id   AF-A0A450ZYZ0-F1
#
_cell.length_a   1.000
_cell.length_b   1.000
_cell.length_c   1.000
_cell.angle_alpha   90.00
_cell.angle_beta   90.00
_cell.angle_gamma   90.00
#
_symmetry.space_group_name_H-M   'P 1'
#
loop_
_entity.id
_entity.type
_entity.pdbx_description
1 polymer ?
#
loop_
_entity_poly.entity_id
_entity_poly.type
_entity_poly.pdbx_seq_one_letter_code
_entity_poly.pdbx_strand_id
1 'polypeptide(L)'
;MFFVSKDTVRVISELRMNAVASFKSEALLVTDKKINLIYGLNGTGKTIISNYLHNSDNPQFVQCRKTLELSDSILVYNQTFIQENFYDSDSLKGIFTLSKENKTAEEKIAKATTSLASLEGKLKRKSEEKQQVSEEFETQKREAVDEVWKIKTTYEKDSVLEDCLDNLKKRKPLFEYLCKITKPESQPEKTIQGLREEMDALKGESAQEQPSLPSLNFPAQEIERNSIFNESIVGNTDSQVAKLIDKLGNADWVRKGIEYLPKHVDENGQPCPFCQKNTITSKFVDSVKNYFDATYKKQIDTLEEIRKSYIEARYAIPRDISIYKNHQFAEKRVAALTEKHQELTELLVGNISYIKQKIEHPKLPQALKSSVEALAAFNNEIKAINTEIEAYNAQLKDRDSNLNTLKGSSGKGVLWCYFQIETGIVADSRIW
;
A
#
# COMPACT_ATOMS: atom_id res chain seq x y z
N MET A 1 -54.04 32.41 -116.29
CA MET A 1 -52.67 32.52 -115.74
C MET A 1 -52.53 31.41 -114.70
N PHE A 2 -51.98 30.27 -115.10
CA PHE A 2 -51.78 29.11 -114.22
C PHE A 2 -50.41 29.22 -113.57
N PHE A 3 -50.37 29.20 -112.25
CA PHE A 3 -49.23 28.68 -111.49
C PHE A 3 -49.78 27.79 -110.38
N VAL A 4 -49.78 26.49 -110.64
CA VAL A 4 -49.99 25.45 -109.63
C VAL A 4 -48.67 25.31 -108.88
N SER A 5 -48.66 25.69 -107.60
CA SER A 5 -47.58 25.36 -106.67
C SER A 5 -47.63 23.86 -106.39
N LYS A 6 -46.55 23.13 -106.72
CA LYS A 6 -46.41 21.71 -106.38
C LYS A 6 -46.25 21.54 -104.87
N ASP A 7 -47.05 20.67 -104.28
CA ASP A 7 -46.91 20.19 -102.90
C ASP A 7 -45.52 19.54 -102.68
N THR A 8 -44.71 20.09 -101.79
CA THR A 8 -43.43 19.50 -101.36
C THR A 8 -43.71 18.32 -100.43
N VAL A 9 -43.36 17.13 -100.88
CA VAL A 9 -43.56 15.88 -100.18
C VAL A 9 -42.35 15.60 -99.28
N ARG A 10 -42.54 15.59 -97.95
CA ARG A 10 -41.47 15.35 -96.96
C ARG A 10 -41.05 13.88 -96.94
N VAL A 11 -39.84 13.57 -97.40
CA VAL A 11 -39.32 12.19 -97.48
C VAL A 11 -37.84 12.12 -97.11
N ILE A 12 -37.40 10.95 -96.66
CA ILE A 12 -35.97 10.62 -96.64
C ILE A 12 -35.57 10.44 -98.10
N SER A 13 -34.77 11.37 -98.62
CA SER A 13 -34.41 11.40 -100.03
C SER A 13 -33.25 10.44 -100.35
N GLU A 14 -32.39 10.22 -99.35
CA GLU A 14 -31.23 9.36 -99.48
C GLU A 14 -30.94 8.62 -98.18
N LEU A 15 -30.66 7.32 -98.30
CA LEU A 15 -30.14 6.47 -97.24
C LEU A 15 -28.87 5.78 -97.72
N ARG A 16 -27.76 6.09 -97.06
CA ARG A 16 -26.45 5.52 -97.31
C ARG A 16 -26.05 4.61 -96.16
N MET A 17 -25.93 3.32 -96.44
CA MET A 17 -25.47 2.32 -95.50
C MET A 17 -24.06 1.87 -95.90
N ASN A 18 -23.10 1.92 -94.98
CA ASN A 18 -21.73 1.49 -95.26
C ASN A 18 -21.06 0.90 -94.02
N ALA A 19 -20.22 -0.12 -94.25
CA ALA A 19 -19.40 -0.82 -93.27
C ALA A 19 -20.12 -1.20 -91.96
N VAL A 20 -21.38 -1.63 -92.04
CA VAL A 20 -22.18 -2.03 -90.88
C VAL A 20 -22.92 -3.34 -91.13
N ALA A 21 -22.66 -4.34 -90.30
CA ALA A 21 -23.31 -5.66 -90.33
C ALA A 21 -23.40 -6.27 -91.75
N SER A 22 -24.61 -6.36 -92.31
CA SER A 22 -24.86 -6.92 -93.66
C SER A 22 -24.36 -6.03 -94.81
N PHE A 23 -24.05 -4.75 -94.56
CA PHE A 23 -23.56 -3.79 -95.55
C PHE A 23 -22.03 -3.72 -95.54
N LYS A 24 -21.39 -4.71 -96.19
CA LYS A 24 -19.91 -4.82 -96.29
C LYS A 24 -19.27 -3.76 -97.20
N SER A 25 -20.04 -3.23 -98.14
CA SER A 25 -19.67 -2.15 -99.04
C SER A 25 -20.79 -1.12 -99.08
N GLU A 26 -20.49 0.05 -99.61
CA GLU A 26 -21.45 1.14 -99.72
C GLU A 26 -22.70 0.70 -100.49
N ALA A 27 -23.85 0.85 -99.84
CA ALA A 27 -25.17 0.68 -100.42
C ALA A 27 -25.94 1.99 -100.32
N LEU A 28 -26.46 2.44 -101.45
CA LEU A 28 -27.17 3.70 -101.58
C LEU A 28 -28.62 3.44 -102.00
N LEU A 29 -29.55 3.99 -101.24
CA LEU A 29 -30.97 4.04 -101.59
C LEU A 29 -31.35 5.51 -101.80
N VAL A 30 -31.65 5.89 -103.04
CA VAL A 30 -32.18 7.20 -103.40
C VAL A 30 -33.65 7.05 -103.76
N THR A 31 -34.52 7.84 -103.16
CA THR A 31 -35.97 7.77 -103.41
C THR A 31 -36.63 9.13 -103.20
N ASP A 32 -37.64 9.42 -104.00
CA ASP A 32 -38.55 10.57 -103.86
C ASP A 32 -39.95 10.14 -103.41
N LYS A 33 -40.14 8.85 -103.13
CA LYS A 33 -41.46 8.25 -102.85
C LYS A 33 -41.81 8.37 -101.37
N LYS A 34 -43.08 8.69 -101.09
CA LYS A 34 -43.65 8.71 -99.72
C LYS A 34 -43.62 7.35 -99.04
N ILE A 35 -43.87 6.28 -99.82
CA ILE A 35 -43.95 4.92 -99.33
C ILE A 35 -42.84 4.13 -100.02
N ASN A 36 -41.94 3.56 -99.22
CA ASN A 36 -40.83 2.73 -99.69
C ASN A 36 -40.97 1.35 -99.06
N LEU A 37 -41.09 0.32 -99.90
CA LEU A 37 -41.13 -1.07 -99.44
C LEU A 37 -39.75 -1.70 -99.65
N ILE A 38 -39.02 -1.90 -98.56
CA ILE A 38 -37.71 -2.56 -98.57
C ILE A 38 -37.91 -4.01 -98.11
N TYR A 39 -37.67 -4.96 -99.02
CA TYR A 39 -37.82 -6.39 -98.75
C TYR A 39 -36.59 -7.17 -99.21
N GLY A 40 -36.44 -8.39 -98.70
CA GLY A 40 -35.30 -9.25 -99.00
C GLY A 40 -35.32 -10.49 -98.11
N LEU A 41 -34.48 -11.48 -98.40
CA LEU A 41 -34.36 -12.70 -97.59
C LEU A 41 -33.90 -12.40 -96.15
N ASN A 42 -34.04 -13.35 -95.24
CA ASN A 42 -33.50 -13.21 -93.88
C ASN A 42 -31.97 -12.99 -93.92
N GLY A 43 -31.46 -12.09 -93.09
CA GLY A 43 -30.03 -11.74 -93.05
C GLY A 43 -29.58 -10.64 -94.02
N THR A 44 -30.46 -10.15 -94.91
CA THR A 44 -30.14 -9.08 -95.88
C THR A 44 -29.97 -7.68 -95.28
N GLY A 45 -30.15 -7.51 -93.97
CA GLY A 45 -29.88 -6.23 -93.29
C GLY A 45 -31.10 -5.31 -93.07
N LYS A 46 -32.33 -5.77 -93.32
CA LYS A 46 -33.57 -4.99 -93.08
C LYS A 46 -33.66 -4.43 -91.65
N THR A 47 -33.37 -5.24 -90.65
CA THR A 47 -33.36 -4.84 -89.24
C THR A 47 -32.26 -3.82 -88.92
N ILE A 48 -31.14 -3.87 -89.65
CA ILE A 48 -30.03 -2.93 -89.46
C ILE A 48 -30.43 -1.54 -89.98
N ILE A 49 -31.13 -1.48 -91.12
CA ILE A 49 -31.72 -0.24 -91.62
C ILE A 49 -32.69 0.36 -90.60
N SER A 50 -33.62 -0.43 -90.04
CA SER A 50 -34.56 0.09 -89.05
C SER A 50 -33.86 0.53 -87.76
N ASN A 51 -32.86 -0.21 -87.27
CA ASN A 51 -32.08 0.19 -86.09
C ASN A 51 -31.27 1.47 -86.31
N TYR A 52 -30.72 1.68 -87.50
CA TYR A 52 -30.04 2.93 -87.85
C TYR A 52 -31.01 4.11 -87.84
N LEU A 53 -32.22 3.93 -88.38
CA LEU A 53 -33.24 4.97 -88.35
C LEU A 53 -33.74 5.25 -86.91
N HIS A 54 -33.75 4.23 -86.04
CA HIS A 54 -34.18 4.35 -84.64
C HIS A 54 -33.16 5.09 -83.76
N ASN A 55 -31.86 4.85 -83.97
CA ASN A 55 -30.79 5.52 -83.24
C ASN A 55 -29.58 5.73 -84.15
N SER A 56 -29.62 6.82 -84.94
CA SER A 56 -28.57 7.13 -85.91
C SER A 56 -27.24 7.53 -85.28
N ASP A 57 -27.26 7.93 -84.01
CA ASP A 57 -26.08 8.40 -83.27
C ASP A 57 -25.31 7.26 -82.61
N ASN A 58 -25.81 6.02 -82.72
CA ASN A 58 -25.09 4.87 -82.21
C ASN A 58 -23.73 4.72 -82.95
N PRO A 59 -22.61 4.57 -82.21
CA PRO A 59 -21.26 4.50 -82.79
C PRO A 59 -21.09 3.49 -83.94
N GLN A 60 -21.89 2.42 -83.96
CA GLN A 60 -21.85 1.41 -85.03
C GLN A 60 -22.28 1.94 -86.41
N PHE A 61 -22.94 3.09 -86.48
CA PHE A 61 -23.46 3.69 -87.70
C PHE A 61 -22.67 4.91 -88.18
N VAL A 62 -21.45 5.11 -87.67
CA VAL A 62 -20.62 6.30 -87.97
C VAL A 62 -20.39 6.53 -89.48
N GLN A 63 -20.34 5.46 -90.28
CA GLN A 63 -20.16 5.52 -91.74
C GLN A 63 -21.48 5.54 -92.53
N CYS A 64 -22.62 5.52 -91.86
CA CYS A 64 -23.94 5.62 -92.48
C CYS A 64 -24.38 7.09 -92.52
N ARG A 65 -25.11 7.46 -93.57
CA ARG A 65 -25.66 8.81 -93.75
C ARG A 65 -27.11 8.72 -94.19
N LYS A 66 -27.90 9.72 -93.82
CA LYS A 66 -29.27 9.91 -94.29
C LYS A 66 -29.43 11.37 -94.68
N THR A 67 -30.15 11.63 -95.76
CA THR A 67 -30.50 12.98 -96.18
C THR A 67 -31.99 13.19 -95.92
N LEU A 68 -32.31 14.18 -95.11
CA LEU A 68 -33.66 14.62 -94.78
C LEU A 68 -33.81 16.07 -95.19
N GLU A 69 -34.91 16.42 -95.83
CA GLU A 69 -35.16 17.80 -96.27
C GLU A 69 -35.40 18.76 -95.09
N LEU A 70 -35.81 18.26 -93.90
CA LEU A 70 -36.00 19.01 -92.65
C LEU A 70 -35.68 18.13 -91.42
N SER A 71 -35.29 18.75 -90.30
CA SER A 71 -34.86 18.10 -89.04
C SER A 71 -36.03 17.61 -88.18
N ASP A 72 -36.87 16.72 -88.72
CA ASP A 72 -37.98 16.12 -87.98
C ASP A 72 -37.56 14.83 -87.26
N SER A 73 -38.25 14.51 -86.15
CA SER A 73 -38.05 13.29 -85.38
C SER A 73 -38.48 12.04 -86.17
N ILE A 74 -37.58 11.07 -86.35
CA ILE A 74 -37.89 9.79 -87.01
C ILE A 74 -38.51 8.84 -85.99
N LEU A 75 -39.74 8.39 -86.25
CA LEU A 75 -40.39 7.36 -85.46
C LEU A 75 -40.14 6.00 -86.12
N VAL A 76 -39.49 5.09 -85.38
CA VAL A 76 -39.22 3.74 -85.85
C VAL A 76 -39.89 2.73 -84.94
N TYR A 77 -40.82 1.97 -85.52
CA TYR A 77 -41.41 0.83 -84.84
C TYR A 77 -40.61 -0.45 -85.16
N ASN A 78 -39.79 -0.89 -84.21
CA ASN A 78 -38.98 -2.11 -84.32
C ASN A 78 -38.94 -2.85 -82.96
N GLN A 79 -38.19 -3.95 -82.89
CA GLN A 79 -38.06 -4.75 -81.65
C GLN A 79 -37.48 -3.93 -80.49
N THR A 80 -36.55 -3.01 -80.77
CA THR A 80 -35.93 -2.14 -79.76
C THR A 80 -36.97 -1.21 -79.14
N PHE A 81 -37.81 -0.57 -79.95
CA PHE A 81 -38.92 0.25 -79.48
C PHE A 81 -39.85 -0.53 -78.53
N ILE A 82 -40.17 -1.79 -78.89
CA ILE A 82 -41.02 -2.64 -78.05
C ILE A 82 -40.36 -2.91 -76.69
N GLN A 83 -39.07 -3.29 -76.68
CA GLN A 83 -38.34 -3.57 -75.44
C GLN A 83 -38.18 -2.35 -74.52
N GLU A 84 -38.05 -1.16 -75.09
CA GLU A 84 -37.86 0.08 -74.33
C GLU A 84 -39.17 0.64 -73.75
N ASN A 85 -40.30 0.43 -74.43
CA ASN A 85 -41.56 1.08 -74.08
C ASN A 85 -42.60 0.13 -73.48
N PHE A 86 -42.43 -1.19 -73.63
CA PHE A 86 -43.33 -2.19 -73.08
C PHE A 86 -42.57 -3.05 -72.07
N TYR A 87 -42.96 -2.96 -70.81
CA TYR A 87 -42.43 -3.82 -69.75
C TYR A 87 -43.58 -4.46 -68.96
N ASP A 88 -43.34 -5.69 -68.50
CA ASP A 88 -44.25 -6.45 -67.66
C ASP A 88 -43.99 -6.05 -66.21
N SER A 89 -44.98 -5.50 -65.52
CA SER A 89 -44.87 -5.20 -64.09
C SER A 89 -45.16 -6.49 -63.31
N ASP A 90 -44.24 -6.92 -62.44
CA ASP A 90 -44.41 -8.14 -61.62
C ASP A 90 -45.67 -8.09 -60.73
N SER A 91 -46.21 -6.90 -60.47
CA SER A 91 -47.39 -6.67 -59.64
C SER A 91 -48.74 -6.93 -60.33
N LEU A 92 -48.82 -6.82 -61.67
CA LEU A 92 -50.10 -6.91 -62.41
C LEU A 92 -49.91 -7.63 -63.75
N LYS A 93 -50.06 -8.97 -63.72
CA LYS A 93 -49.99 -9.81 -64.93
C LYS A 93 -51.04 -9.38 -65.96
N GLY A 94 -50.58 -8.99 -67.15
CA GLY A 94 -51.43 -8.65 -68.29
C GLY A 94 -51.70 -7.16 -68.50
N ILE A 95 -51.10 -6.26 -67.71
CA ILE A 95 -51.16 -4.82 -67.92
C ILE A 95 -49.81 -4.33 -68.45
N PHE A 96 -49.80 -3.85 -69.70
CA PHE A 96 -48.61 -3.26 -70.33
C PHE A 96 -48.58 -1.77 -70.04
N THR A 97 -47.58 -1.32 -69.28
CA THR A 97 -47.39 0.11 -69.00
C THR A 97 -46.50 0.72 -70.08
N LEU A 98 -46.98 1.78 -70.73
CA LEU A 98 -46.28 2.55 -71.76
C LEU A 98 -45.50 3.71 -71.12
N SER A 99 -44.20 3.54 -70.86
CA SER A 99 -43.19 4.61 -70.74
C SER A 99 -41.90 4.11 -70.07
N LYS A 100 -40.75 4.49 -70.64
CA LYS A 100 -39.42 4.21 -70.09
C LYS A 100 -39.19 4.88 -68.71
N GLU A 101 -39.79 6.05 -68.50
CA GLU A 101 -39.65 6.86 -67.29
C GLU A 101 -40.29 6.19 -66.07
N ASN A 102 -41.52 5.66 -66.21
CA ASN A 102 -42.24 5.01 -65.12
C ASN A 102 -41.50 3.77 -64.59
N LYS A 103 -40.92 2.96 -65.48
CA LYS A 103 -40.11 1.80 -65.09
C LYS A 103 -38.95 2.19 -64.18
N THR A 104 -38.20 3.22 -64.56
CA THR A 104 -37.04 3.65 -63.77
C THR A 104 -37.42 4.27 -62.42
N ALA A 105 -38.58 4.91 -62.33
CA ALA A 105 -39.10 5.47 -61.09
C ALA A 105 -39.57 4.35 -60.14
N GLU A 106 -40.33 3.37 -60.65
CA GLU A 106 -40.83 2.22 -59.88
C GLU A 106 -39.69 1.37 -59.32
N GLU A 107 -38.65 1.08 -60.12
CA GLU A 107 -37.46 0.34 -59.65
C GLU A 107 -36.70 1.08 -58.54
N LYS A 108 -36.61 2.42 -58.62
CA LYS A 108 -35.99 3.26 -57.58
C LYS A 108 -36.80 3.25 -56.30
N ILE A 109 -38.13 3.36 -56.39
CA ILE A 109 -39.04 3.31 -55.25
C ILE A 109 -38.95 1.93 -54.58
N ALA A 110 -39.03 0.84 -55.34
CA ALA A 110 -38.90 -0.50 -54.81
C ALA A 110 -37.58 -0.70 -54.05
N LYS A 111 -36.45 -0.31 -54.65
CA LYS A 111 -35.12 -0.37 -54.00
C LYS A 111 -35.05 0.49 -52.73
N ALA A 112 -35.60 1.71 -52.76
CA ALA A 112 -35.61 2.60 -51.61
C ALA A 112 -36.47 2.02 -50.47
N THR A 113 -37.66 1.49 -50.77
CA THR A 113 -38.56 0.87 -49.79
C THR A 113 -37.93 -0.37 -49.16
N THR A 114 -37.31 -1.25 -49.94
CA THR A 114 -36.57 -2.41 -49.40
C THR A 114 -35.40 -1.97 -48.52
N SER A 115 -34.69 -0.91 -48.90
CA SER A 115 -33.58 -0.36 -48.11
C SER A 115 -34.06 0.25 -46.80
N LEU A 116 -35.19 0.97 -46.81
CA LEU A 116 -35.83 1.55 -45.62
C LEU A 116 -36.23 0.46 -44.63
N ALA A 117 -36.95 -0.57 -45.09
CA ALA A 117 -37.35 -1.70 -44.25
C ALA A 117 -36.13 -2.42 -43.63
N SER A 118 -35.04 -2.57 -44.39
CA SER A 118 -33.79 -3.14 -43.88
C SER A 118 -33.14 -2.26 -42.79
N LEU A 119 -33.11 -0.95 -42.99
CA LEU A 119 -32.54 0.00 -42.03
C LEU A 119 -33.38 0.09 -40.75
N GLU A 120 -34.71 0.11 -40.87
CA GLU A 120 -35.63 0.07 -39.72
C GLU A 120 -35.44 -1.21 -38.90
N GLY A 121 -35.32 -2.36 -39.56
CA GLY A 121 -35.01 -3.63 -38.89
C GLY A 121 -33.67 -3.61 -38.16
N LYS A 122 -32.63 -3.03 -38.76
CA LYS A 122 -31.32 -2.85 -38.11
C LYS A 122 -31.39 -1.89 -36.91
N LEU A 123 -32.12 -0.78 -37.04
CA LEU A 123 -32.28 0.21 -35.97
C LEU A 123 -33.03 -0.39 -34.77
N LYS A 124 -34.12 -1.12 -35.02
CA LYS A 124 -34.86 -1.82 -33.97
C LYS A 124 -33.96 -2.80 -33.22
N ARG A 125 -33.24 -3.66 -33.95
CA ARG A 125 -32.30 -4.63 -33.36
C ARG A 125 -31.20 -3.94 -32.54
N LYS A 126 -30.61 -2.85 -33.06
CA LYS A 126 -29.58 -2.10 -32.33
C LYS A 126 -30.12 -1.41 -31.08
N SER A 127 -31.37 -0.95 -31.10
CA SER A 127 -32.06 -0.39 -29.93
C SER A 127 -32.30 -1.46 -28.86
N GLU A 128 -32.75 -2.64 -29.25
CA GLU A 128 -32.94 -3.79 -28.36
C GLU A 128 -31.61 -4.25 -27.74
N GLU A 129 -30.55 -4.38 -28.56
CA GLU A 129 -29.19 -4.71 -28.09
C GLU A 129 -28.67 -3.65 -27.09
N LYS A 130 -28.89 -2.36 -27.35
CA LYS A 130 -28.51 -1.28 -26.43
C LYS A 130 -29.26 -1.37 -25.10
N GLN A 131 -30.57 -1.64 -25.15
CA GLN A 131 -31.39 -1.77 -23.95
C GLN A 131 -30.93 -2.95 -23.11
N GLN A 132 -30.71 -4.12 -23.72
CA GLN A 132 -30.24 -5.31 -23.02
C GLN A 132 -28.89 -5.08 -22.33
N VAL A 133 -27.92 -4.49 -23.04
CA VAL A 133 -26.60 -4.16 -22.45
C VAL A 133 -26.73 -3.16 -21.30
N SER A 134 -27.64 -2.19 -21.40
CA SER A 134 -27.89 -1.22 -20.32
C SER A 134 -28.50 -1.89 -19.08
N GLU A 135 -29.42 -2.82 -19.26
CA GLU A 135 -30.07 -3.55 -18.16
C GLU A 135 -29.11 -4.53 -17.49
N GLU A 136 -28.27 -5.22 -18.27
CA GLU A 136 -27.18 -6.06 -17.78
C GLU A 136 -26.16 -5.24 -16.97
N PHE A 137 -25.76 -4.06 -17.47
CA PHE A 137 -24.85 -3.16 -16.76
C PHE A 137 -25.41 -2.67 -15.42
N GLU A 138 -26.66 -2.20 -15.39
CA GLU A 138 -27.31 -1.75 -14.14
C GLU A 138 -27.46 -2.91 -13.13
N THR A 139 -27.65 -4.14 -13.63
CA THR A 139 -27.71 -5.33 -12.77
C THR A 139 -26.34 -5.64 -12.17
N GLN A 140 -25.29 -5.70 -12.98
CA GLN A 140 -23.91 -5.91 -12.51
C GLN A 140 -23.46 -4.80 -11.54
N LYS A 141 -23.84 -3.55 -11.80
CA LYS A 141 -23.56 -2.42 -10.91
C LYS A 141 -24.25 -2.58 -9.56
N ARG A 142 -25.52 -3.01 -9.53
CA ARG A 142 -26.22 -3.29 -8.26
C ARG A 142 -25.55 -4.42 -7.48
N GLU A 143 -25.21 -5.51 -8.14
CA GLU A 143 -24.52 -6.64 -7.52
C GLU A 143 -23.17 -6.23 -6.92
N ALA A 144 -22.39 -5.43 -7.64
CA ALA A 144 -21.11 -4.90 -7.14
C ALA A 144 -21.30 -3.98 -5.92
N VAL A 145 -22.31 -3.11 -5.95
CA VAL A 145 -22.68 -2.24 -4.81
C VAL A 145 -23.12 -3.08 -3.61
N ASP A 146 -23.86 -4.17 -3.83
CA ASP A 146 -24.29 -5.10 -2.78
C ASP A 146 -23.10 -5.85 -2.15
N GLU A 147 -22.14 -6.32 -2.94
CA GLU A 147 -20.93 -6.99 -2.40
C GLU A 147 -20.05 -6.04 -1.59
N VAL A 148 -19.81 -4.83 -2.10
CA VAL A 148 -19.14 -3.76 -1.34
C VAL A 148 -19.83 -3.51 0.00
N TRP A 149 -21.16 -3.50 -0.01
CA TRP A 149 -21.95 -3.26 1.19
C TRP A 149 -21.83 -4.41 2.20
N LYS A 150 -21.84 -5.67 1.74
CA LYS A 150 -21.62 -6.84 2.60
C LYS A 150 -20.26 -6.78 3.29
N ILE A 151 -19.20 -6.49 2.55
CA ILE A 151 -17.83 -6.35 3.10
C ILE A 151 -17.81 -5.25 4.16
N LYS A 152 -18.39 -4.08 3.87
CA LYS A 152 -18.52 -3.00 4.85
C LYS A 152 -19.20 -3.44 6.15
N THR A 153 -20.28 -4.22 6.07
CA THR A 153 -20.99 -4.69 7.27
C THR A 153 -20.18 -5.66 8.13
N THR A 154 -19.16 -6.33 7.56
CA THR A 154 -18.22 -7.15 8.33
C THR A 154 -17.35 -6.29 9.24
N TYR A 155 -16.80 -5.20 8.69
CA TYR A 155 -15.89 -4.31 9.42
C TYR A 155 -16.60 -3.29 10.31
N GLU A 156 -17.86 -2.93 10.02
CA GLU A 156 -18.66 -2.05 10.89
C GLU A 156 -18.97 -2.67 12.27
N LYS A 157 -18.96 -4.00 12.39
CA LYS A 157 -19.14 -4.68 13.69
C LYS A 157 -17.94 -4.49 14.62
N ASP A 158 -16.81 -4.05 14.10
CA ASP A 158 -15.63 -3.72 14.86
C ASP A 158 -15.63 -2.21 15.17
N SER A 159 -15.91 -1.85 16.42
CA SER A 159 -16.03 -0.45 16.87
C SER A 159 -14.77 0.39 16.60
N VAL A 160 -13.60 -0.26 16.47
CA VAL A 160 -12.32 0.40 16.25
C VAL A 160 -12.16 0.81 14.79
N LEU A 161 -12.56 -0.10 13.89
CA LEU A 161 -12.49 0.05 12.44
C LEU A 161 -13.72 0.78 11.87
N GLU A 162 -14.84 0.83 12.59
CA GLU A 162 -16.03 1.59 12.20
C GLU A 162 -15.70 3.06 11.88
N ASP A 163 -14.78 3.65 12.65
CA ASP A 163 -14.28 5.00 12.48
C ASP A 163 -13.50 5.24 11.18
N CYS A 164 -13.02 4.19 10.51
CA CYS A 164 -12.46 4.29 9.16
C CYS A 164 -13.56 4.48 8.11
N LEU A 165 -14.79 4.06 8.41
CA LEU A 165 -15.94 4.13 7.51
C LEU A 165 -16.69 5.47 7.65
N ASP A 166 -16.14 6.41 8.40
CA ASP A 166 -16.76 7.70 8.65
C ASP A 166 -16.98 8.47 7.34
N ASN A 167 -18.13 9.13 7.20
CA ASN A 167 -18.65 9.70 5.94
C ASN A 167 -18.91 8.73 4.76
N LEU A 168 -18.63 7.43 4.91
CA LEU A 168 -18.83 6.39 3.88
C LEU A 168 -19.91 5.37 4.26
N LYS A 169 -20.77 5.69 5.23
CA LYS A 169 -21.89 4.85 5.70
C LYS A 169 -23.12 4.83 4.76
N LYS A 170 -22.94 5.17 3.48
CA LYS A 170 -24.00 5.14 2.45
C LYS A 170 -23.50 4.36 1.23
N ARG A 171 -24.37 3.53 0.64
CA ARG A 171 -24.05 2.63 -0.49
C ARG A 171 -23.35 3.34 -1.66
N LYS A 172 -23.95 4.42 -2.16
CA LYS A 172 -23.44 5.16 -3.32
C LYS A 172 -22.08 5.84 -3.06
N PRO A 173 -21.91 6.66 -1.99
CA PRO A 173 -20.60 7.25 -1.65
C PRO A 173 -19.48 6.23 -1.44
N LEU A 174 -19.77 5.10 -0.79
CA LEU A 174 -18.78 4.05 -0.56
C LEU A 174 -18.29 3.43 -1.88
N PHE A 175 -19.23 3.10 -2.77
CA PHE A 175 -18.89 2.54 -4.08
C PHE A 175 -18.09 3.52 -4.94
N GLU A 176 -18.51 4.79 -5.00
CA GLU A 176 -17.78 5.85 -5.72
C GLU A 176 -16.38 6.10 -5.15
N TYR A 177 -16.21 5.96 -3.83
CA TYR A 177 -14.91 6.07 -3.17
C TYR A 177 -13.99 4.90 -3.56
N LEU A 178 -14.48 3.65 -3.50
CA LEU A 178 -13.70 2.48 -3.89
C LEU A 178 -13.30 2.48 -5.37
N CYS A 179 -14.15 2.98 -6.27
CA CYS A 179 -13.83 3.12 -7.69
C CYS A 179 -12.67 4.09 -7.96
N LYS A 180 -12.34 4.98 -7.01
CA LYS A 180 -11.18 5.89 -7.09
C LYS A 180 -9.90 5.25 -6.57
N ILE A 181 -9.99 4.14 -5.85
CA ILE A 181 -8.84 3.46 -5.25
C ILE A 181 -8.35 2.39 -6.20
N THR A 182 -7.12 2.55 -6.69
CA THR A 182 -6.47 1.53 -7.51
C THR A 182 -6.28 0.25 -6.72
N LYS A 183 -6.68 -0.88 -7.30
CA LYS A 183 -6.43 -2.20 -6.73
C LYS A 183 -4.91 -2.40 -6.54
N PRO A 184 -4.45 -2.71 -5.32
CA PRO A 184 -3.03 -2.96 -5.08
C PRO A 184 -2.59 -4.28 -5.74
N GLU A 185 -1.34 -4.35 -6.19
CA GLU A 185 -0.76 -5.54 -6.84
C GLU A 185 -0.55 -6.71 -5.86
N SER A 186 -0.33 -6.39 -4.59
CA SER A 186 -0.11 -7.36 -3.51
C SER A 186 -0.90 -6.98 -2.26
N GLN A 187 -1.09 -7.93 -1.35
CA GLN A 187 -1.63 -7.64 -0.02
C GLN A 187 -0.72 -6.66 0.73
N PRO A 188 -1.29 -5.77 1.56
CA PRO A 188 -0.51 -4.87 2.41
C PRO A 188 0.31 -5.68 3.44
N GLU A 189 1.50 -5.17 3.80
CA GLU A 189 2.36 -5.80 4.83
C GLU A 189 1.69 -5.82 6.21
N LYS A 190 0.89 -4.80 6.51
CA LYS A 190 0.13 -4.69 7.76
C LYS A 190 -1.19 -5.45 7.64
N THR A 191 -1.46 -6.32 8.61
CA THR A 191 -2.70 -7.08 8.72
C THR A 191 -3.84 -6.21 9.29
N ILE A 192 -5.10 -6.62 9.07
CA ILE A 192 -6.26 -5.99 9.72
C ILE A 192 -6.14 -6.00 11.25
N GLN A 193 -5.63 -7.10 11.83
CA GLN A 193 -5.41 -7.20 13.26
C GLN A 193 -4.36 -6.18 13.75
N GLY A 194 -3.25 -6.01 13.03
CA GLY A 194 -2.25 -4.99 13.36
C GLY A 194 -2.76 -3.56 13.19
N LEU A 195 -3.61 -3.31 12.19
CA LEU A 195 -4.30 -2.01 12.05
C LEU A 195 -5.20 -1.73 13.26
N ARG A 196 -5.97 -2.72 13.69
CA ARG A 196 -6.87 -2.62 14.85
C ARG A 196 -6.08 -2.30 16.12
N GLU A 197 -5.02 -3.04 16.40
CA GLU A 197 -4.18 -2.85 17.59
C GLU A 197 -3.60 -1.42 17.66
N GLU A 198 -3.10 -0.89 16.54
CA GLU A 198 -2.58 0.48 16.50
C GLU A 198 -3.67 1.54 16.65
N MET A 199 -4.84 1.35 16.03
CA MET A 199 -5.95 2.28 16.17
C MET A 199 -6.51 2.29 17.60
N ASP A 200 -6.59 1.13 18.24
CA ASP A 200 -6.99 1.01 19.66
C ASP A 200 -5.97 1.69 20.57
N ALA A 201 -4.67 1.47 20.33
CA ALA A 201 -3.60 2.09 21.13
C ALA A 201 -3.63 3.63 21.10
N LEU A 202 -4.13 4.21 20.00
CA LEU A 202 -4.24 5.66 19.80
C LEU A 202 -5.57 6.27 20.28
N LYS A 203 -6.66 5.48 20.36
CA LYS A 203 -8.00 5.98 20.70
C LYS A 203 -8.51 5.59 22.08
N GLY A 204 -8.00 4.51 22.66
CA GLY A 204 -8.49 4.02 23.96
C GLY A 204 -8.41 5.11 25.04
N GLU A 205 -9.27 5.02 26.07
CA GLU A 205 -9.16 5.89 27.25
C GLU A 205 -7.79 5.78 27.95
N SER A 206 -7.06 4.68 27.68
CA SER A 206 -5.68 4.43 28.06
C SER A 206 -4.62 5.15 27.21
N ALA A 207 -5.01 5.87 26.15
CA ALA A 207 -4.13 6.63 25.26
C ALA A 207 -3.60 7.91 25.93
N GLN A 208 -2.86 7.74 27.01
CA GLN A 208 -2.21 8.81 27.76
C GLN A 208 -0.70 8.66 27.69
N GLU A 209 0.00 9.78 27.61
CA GLU A 209 1.46 9.79 27.67
C GLU A 209 1.93 9.06 28.94
N GLN A 210 2.85 8.13 28.76
CA GLN A 210 3.43 7.38 29.87
C GLN A 210 4.73 8.06 30.33
N PRO A 211 4.94 8.26 31.64
CA PRO A 211 6.18 8.84 32.13
C PRO A 211 7.35 7.86 31.95
N SER A 212 8.53 8.38 31.63
CA SER A 212 9.74 7.57 31.59
C SER A 212 10.07 6.99 32.98
N LEU A 213 10.58 5.76 33.00
CA LEU A 213 11.04 5.09 34.20
C LEU A 213 12.40 5.64 34.64
N PRO A 214 12.60 5.91 35.94
CA PRO A 214 13.86 6.45 36.45
C PRO A 214 14.97 5.39 36.39
N SER A 215 16.20 5.80 36.06
CA SER A 215 17.36 4.91 36.21
C SER A 215 17.80 4.80 37.67
N LEU A 216 18.38 3.66 38.05
CA LEU A 216 19.00 3.49 39.36
C LEU A 216 20.32 4.24 39.43
N ASN A 217 20.63 4.78 40.60
CA ASN A 217 21.89 5.44 40.90
C ASN A 217 22.48 4.86 42.19
N PHE A 218 23.78 4.55 42.15
CA PHE A 218 24.53 4.11 43.33
C PHE A 218 25.68 5.09 43.61
N PRO A 219 25.58 5.96 44.63
CA PRO A 219 26.53 7.06 44.81
C PRO A 219 27.89 6.63 45.41
N ALA A 220 28.06 5.36 45.78
CA ALA A 220 29.25 4.85 46.47
C ALA A 220 30.19 4.03 45.57
N GLN A 221 30.09 4.15 44.24
CA GLN A 221 30.98 3.41 43.31
C GLN A 221 32.47 3.76 43.51
N GLU A 222 32.80 5.00 43.87
CA GLU A 222 34.19 5.39 44.14
C GLU A 222 34.78 4.71 45.39
N ILE A 223 33.93 4.31 46.35
CA ILE A 223 34.38 3.55 47.52
C ILE A 223 34.94 2.19 47.12
N GLU A 224 34.37 1.56 46.09
CA GLU A 224 34.79 0.24 45.60
C GLU A 224 36.22 0.25 45.05
N ARG A 225 36.76 1.45 44.74
CA ARG A 225 38.11 1.67 44.21
C ARG A 225 39.10 2.16 45.26
N ASN A 226 38.67 2.35 46.51
CA ASN A 226 39.52 2.91 47.56
C ASN A 226 40.71 1.97 47.86
N SER A 227 41.94 2.52 47.86
CA SER A 227 43.17 1.73 48.04
C SER A 227 43.27 1.06 49.41
N ILE A 228 42.58 1.59 50.43
CA ILE A 228 42.59 1.05 51.81
C ILE A 228 42.19 -0.43 51.88
N PHE A 229 41.38 -0.88 50.91
CA PHE A 229 40.95 -2.27 50.80
C PHE A 229 42.07 -3.21 50.33
N ASN A 230 43.05 -2.68 49.60
CA ASN A 230 44.22 -3.42 49.11
C ASN A 230 45.43 -3.33 50.06
N GLU A 231 45.43 -2.36 50.97
CA GLU A 231 46.52 -2.14 51.92
C GLU A 231 46.50 -3.15 53.07
N SER A 232 47.67 -3.52 53.59
CA SER A 232 47.77 -4.27 54.84
C SER A 232 47.90 -3.29 56.00
N ILE A 233 46.87 -3.23 56.85
CA ILE A 233 46.87 -2.35 58.03
C ILE A 233 47.50 -3.11 59.19
N VAL A 234 48.70 -2.69 59.56
CA VAL A 234 49.49 -3.28 60.66
C VAL A 234 49.71 -2.25 61.77
N GLY A 235 49.88 -2.73 63.00
CA GLY A 235 50.23 -1.88 64.13
C GLY A 235 51.67 -1.35 64.03
N ASN A 236 52.04 -0.47 64.95
CA ASN A 236 53.39 0.05 65.08
C ASN A 236 54.40 -1.08 65.34
N THR A 237 55.26 -1.34 64.35
CA THR A 237 56.26 -2.41 64.38
C THR A 237 57.38 -2.17 65.39
N ASP A 238 57.53 -0.95 65.89
CA ASP A 238 58.55 -0.58 66.86
C ASP A 238 58.14 -0.88 68.32
N SER A 239 56.90 -1.33 68.54
CA SER A 239 56.44 -1.74 69.87
C SER A 239 57.11 -3.03 70.35
N GLN A 240 57.38 -3.11 71.66
CA GLN A 240 57.97 -4.29 72.30
C GLN A 240 57.16 -5.58 72.05
N VAL A 241 55.84 -5.48 71.87
CA VAL A 241 54.96 -6.63 71.62
C VAL A 241 54.86 -7.02 70.14
N ALA A 242 55.29 -6.15 69.22
CA ALA A 242 55.06 -6.29 67.77
C ALA A 242 55.60 -7.61 67.21
N LYS A 243 56.86 -7.95 67.52
CA LYS A 243 57.54 -9.16 67.01
C LYS A 243 56.76 -10.44 67.30
N LEU A 244 56.21 -10.57 68.50
CA LEU A 244 55.46 -11.77 68.89
C LEU A 244 54.08 -11.79 68.24
N ILE A 245 53.40 -10.64 68.19
CA ILE A 245 52.09 -10.51 67.55
C ILE A 245 52.17 -10.86 66.06
N ASP A 246 53.21 -10.37 65.37
CA ASP A 246 53.41 -10.65 63.96
C ASP A 246 53.78 -12.11 63.69
N LYS A 247 54.63 -12.69 64.54
CA LYS A 247 54.99 -14.12 64.44
C LYS A 247 53.79 -15.04 64.61
N LEU A 248 52.88 -14.70 65.53
CA LEU A 248 51.67 -15.48 65.81
C LEU A 248 50.51 -15.14 64.85
N GLY A 249 50.60 -14.05 64.10
CA GLY A 249 49.54 -13.59 63.20
C GLY A 249 48.24 -13.25 63.94
N ASN A 250 48.30 -12.90 65.22
CA ASN A 250 47.14 -12.81 66.10
C ASN A 250 46.77 -11.37 66.50
N ALA A 251 47.15 -10.38 65.69
CA ALA A 251 46.90 -8.96 65.95
C ALA A 251 45.41 -8.67 66.24
N ASP A 252 44.49 -9.29 65.49
CA ASP A 252 43.05 -9.11 65.68
C ASP A 252 42.57 -9.62 67.04
N TRP A 253 43.12 -10.75 67.49
CA TRP A 253 42.83 -11.33 68.80
C TRP A 253 43.36 -10.44 69.91
N VAL A 254 44.61 -9.95 69.77
CA VAL A 254 45.21 -9.02 70.75
C VAL A 254 44.40 -7.72 70.83
N ARG A 255 43.97 -7.19 69.68
CA ARG A 255 43.13 -5.97 69.60
C ARG A 255 41.84 -6.14 70.40
N LYS A 256 41.10 -7.24 70.19
CA LYS A 256 39.89 -7.55 70.96
C LYS A 256 40.21 -7.77 72.44
N GLY A 257 41.36 -8.36 72.73
CA GLY A 257 41.86 -8.58 74.09
C GLY A 257 42.04 -7.30 74.91
N ILE A 258 42.29 -6.15 74.27
CA ILE A 258 42.49 -4.86 74.95
C ILE A 258 41.27 -4.45 75.78
N GLU A 259 40.07 -4.79 75.32
CA GLU A 259 38.82 -4.45 76.03
C GLU A 259 38.70 -5.14 77.39
N TYR A 260 39.41 -6.24 77.58
CA TYR A 260 39.42 -7.01 78.83
C TYR A 260 40.56 -6.61 79.77
N LEU A 261 41.42 -5.65 79.39
CA LEU A 261 42.48 -5.18 80.25
C LEU A 261 41.90 -4.38 81.44
N PRO A 262 42.48 -4.53 82.65
CA PRO A 262 42.10 -3.74 83.82
C PRO A 262 42.21 -2.23 83.55
N LYS A 263 41.20 -1.47 83.99
CA LYS A 263 41.17 0.00 83.84
C LYS A 263 42.24 0.72 84.66
N HIS A 264 42.65 0.10 85.77
CA HIS A 264 43.67 0.60 86.68
C HIS A 264 44.73 -0.47 86.85
N VAL A 265 46.00 -0.10 86.72
CA VAL A 265 47.14 -0.96 86.94
C VAL A 265 48.00 -0.34 88.03
N ASP A 266 48.21 -1.07 89.12
CA ASP A 266 49.07 -0.67 90.23
C ASP A 266 50.53 -1.08 89.99
N GLU A 267 51.42 -0.69 90.90
CA GLU A 267 52.86 -0.95 90.80
C GLU A 267 53.22 -2.44 90.83
N ASN A 268 52.35 -3.27 91.43
CA ASN A 268 52.55 -4.72 91.55
C ASN A 268 51.99 -5.52 90.35
N GLY A 269 51.33 -4.85 89.41
CA GLY A 269 50.68 -5.46 88.26
C GLY A 269 49.39 -6.19 88.62
N GLN A 270 48.47 -6.24 87.65
CA GLN A 270 47.15 -6.82 87.83
C GLN A 270 47.05 -8.25 87.26
N PRO A 271 46.15 -9.09 87.81
CA PRO A 271 45.88 -10.41 87.26
C PRO A 271 45.45 -10.33 85.79
N CYS A 272 46.11 -11.10 84.93
CA CYS A 272 45.69 -11.24 83.54
C CYS A 272 44.39 -12.05 83.46
N PRO A 273 43.35 -11.58 82.72
CA PRO A 273 42.09 -12.31 82.56
C PRO A 273 42.23 -13.72 81.99
N PHE A 274 43.36 -14.02 81.33
CA PHE A 274 43.59 -15.30 80.66
C PHE A 274 44.45 -16.24 81.52
N CYS A 275 45.64 -15.81 81.96
CA CYS A 275 46.57 -16.68 82.70
C CYS A 275 46.47 -16.53 84.22
N GLN A 276 45.65 -15.61 84.73
CA GLN A 276 45.37 -15.34 86.15
C GLN A 276 46.57 -14.92 87.01
N LYS A 277 47.77 -14.82 86.42
CA LYS A 277 48.98 -14.28 87.05
C LYS A 277 49.06 -12.75 86.91
N ASN A 278 49.66 -12.09 87.90
CA ASN A 278 49.93 -10.64 87.90
C ASN A 278 50.97 -10.27 86.83
N THR A 279 50.53 -10.15 85.59
CA THR A 279 51.36 -9.95 84.40
C THR A 279 51.01 -8.68 83.64
N ILE A 280 49.87 -8.07 83.97
CA ILE A 280 49.43 -6.82 83.36
C ILE A 280 50.06 -5.65 84.13
N THR A 281 51.17 -5.14 83.60
CA THR A 281 51.88 -3.96 84.14
C THR A 281 51.57 -2.71 83.30
N SER A 282 51.80 -1.52 83.85
CA SER A 282 51.63 -0.24 83.11
C SER A 282 52.43 -0.24 81.80
N LYS A 283 53.72 -0.64 81.88
CA LYS A 283 54.61 -0.78 80.71
C LYS A 283 54.07 -1.74 79.65
N PHE A 284 53.46 -2.86 80.05
CA PHE A 284 52.85 -3.80 79.11
C PHE A 284 51.63 -3.19 78.42
N VAL A 285 50.74 -2.55 79.18
CA VAL A 285 49.57 -1.86 78.64
C VAL A 285 49.99 -0.77 77.65
N ASP A 286 51.00 0.03 77.98
CA ASP A 286 51.54 1.06 77.09
C ASP A 286 52.15 0.46 75.83
N SER A 287 52.87 -0.66 75.94
CA SER A 287 53.42 -1.36 74.77
C SER A 287 52.30 -1.86 73.83
N VAL A 288 51.23 -2.42 74.37
CA VAL A 288 50.07 -2.88 73.59
C VAL A 288 49.33 -1.70 72.96
N LYS A 289 49.10 -0.60 73.71
CA LYS A 289 48.48 0.63 73.16
C LYS A 289 49.34 1.27 72.08
N ASN A 290 50.66 1.29 72.25
CA ASN A 290 51.60 1.81 71.25
C ASN A 290 51.63 0.96 69.99
N TYR A 291 51.35 -0.35 70.07
CA TYR A 291 51.19 -1.18 68.88
C TYR A 291 49.96 -0.77 68.07
N PHE A 292 48.84 -0.42 68.71
CA PHE A 292 47.64 0.12 68.06
C PHE A 292 47.58 1.65 68.16
N ASP A 293 48.57 2.30 67.56
CA ASP A 293 48.77 3.75 67.65
C ASP A 293 47.67 4.58 66.94
N ALA A 294 47.86 5.89 66.94
CA ALA A 294 46.93 6.83 66.31
C ALA A 294 46.77 6.60 64.80
N THR A 295 47.80 6.10 64.10
CA THR A 295 47.74 5.82 62.66
C THR A 295 46.86 4.62 62.39
N TYR A 296 47.11 3.51 63.11
CA TYR A 296 46.28 2.30 63.02
C TYR A 296 44.81 2.64 63.33
N LYS A 297 44.57 3.33 64.45
CA LYS A 297 43.23 3.70 64.87
C LYS A 297 42.51 4.55 63.82
N LYS A 298 43.19 5.55 63.24
CA LYS A 298 42.64 6.40 62.18
C LYS A 298 42.24 5.59 60.93
N GLN A 299 43.03 4.60 60.55
CA GLN A 299 42.69 3.73 59.41
C GLN A 299 41.45 2.86 59.70
N ILE A 300 41.31 2.32 60.92
CA ILE A 300 40.12 1.57 61.32
C ILE A 300 38.88 2.48 61.39
N ASP A 301 39.01 3.68 61.97
CA ASP A 301 37.92 4.66 62.03
C ASP A 301 37.47 5.05 60.62
N THR A 302 38.42 5.24 59.69
CA THR A 302 38.13 5.49 58.25
C THR A 302 37.35 4.33 57.62
N LEU A 303 37.71 3.07 57.90
CA LEU A 303 36.98 1.91 57.38
C LEU A 303 35.55 1.83 57.92
N GLU A 304 35.32 2.17 59.19
CA GLU A 304 33.97 2.20 59.77
C GLU A 304 33.12 3.34 59.19
N GLU A 305 33.71 4.51 58.91
CA GLU A 305 33.03 5.60 58.20
C GLU A 305 32.67 5.21 56.76
N ILE A 306 33.60 4.57 56.05
CA ILE A 306 33.35 4.02 54.72
C ILE A 306 32.21 2.99 54.77
N ARG A 307 32.21 2.10 55.75
CA ARG A 307 31.17 1.08 55.93
C ARG A 307 29.79 1.71 56.11
N LYS A 308 29.68 2.72 56.99
CA LYS A 308 28.42 3.46 57.20
C LYS A 308 27.95 4.09 55.89
N SER A 309 28.83 4.81 55.20
CA SER A 309 28.53 5.48 53.94
C SER A 309 28.08 4.49 52.85
N TYR A 310 28.72 3.32 52.75
CA TYR A 310 28.38 2.29 51.78
C TYR A 310 27.01 1.65 52.07
N ILE A 311 26.71 1.37 53.34
CA ILE A 311 25.40 0.87 53.78
C ILE A 311 24.31 1.91 53.50
N GLU A 312 24.58 3.18 53.78
CA GLU A 312 23.67 4.29 53.47
C GLU A 312 23.39 4.38 51.96
N ALA A 313 24.44 4.35 51.14
CA ALA A 313 24.32 4.36 49.68
C ALA A 313 23.54 3.15 49.14
N ARG A 314 23.61 1.98 49.79
CA ARG A 314 22.84 0.79 49.39
C ARG A 314 21.32 1.03 49.49
N TYR A 315 20.84 1.93 50.35
CA TYR A 315 19.42 2.26 50.42
C TYR A 315 18.90 3.01 49.18
N ALA A 316 19.79 3.62 48.38
CA ALA A 316 19.41 4.22 47.09
C ALA A 316 18.96 3.15 46.07
N ILE A 317 19.37 1.90 46.25
CA ILE A 317 18.91 0.77 45.45
C ILE A 317 17.67 0.17 46.11
N PRO A 318 16.47 0.33 45.51
CA PRO A 318 15.23 -0.10 46.13
C PRO A 318 15.21 -1.62 46.29
N ARG A 319 14.59 -2.12 47.36
CA ARG A 319 14.39 -3.57 47.54
C ARG A 319 13.27 -4.10 46.64
N ASP A 320 12.23 -3.29 46.47
CA ASP A 320 11.10 -3.57 45.61
C ASP A 320 11.25 -2.81 44.29
N ILE A 321 11.15 -3.54 43.18
CA ILE A 321 11.22 -3.00 41.81
C ILE A 321 9.86 -3.11 41.09
N SER A 322 8.76 -3.23 41.83
CA SER A 322 7.40 -3.31 41.29
C SER A 322 7.03 -2.13 40.39
N ILE A 323 7.57 -0.93 40.64
CA ILE A 323 7.38 0.24 39.77
C ILE A 323 7.86 -0.01 38.33
N TYR A 324 8.88 -0.86 38.17
CA TYR A 324 9.41 -1.23 36.86
C TYR A 324 8.66 -2.43 36.29
N LYS A 325 8.38 -3.45 37.12
CA LYS A 325 7.74 -4.70 36.69
C LYS A 325 6.28 -4.52 36.25
N ASN A 326 5.56 -3.63 36.91
CA ASN A 326 4.13 -3.42 36.65
C ASN A 326 3.90 -2.41 35.52
N HIS A 327 4.97 -1.87 34.92
CA HIS A 327 4.85 -0.97 33.79
C HIS A 327 4.42 -1.73 32.55
N GLN A 328 3.46 -1.22 31.78
CA GLN A 328 2.89 -1.93 30.63
C GLN A 328 3.92 -2.28 29.54
N PHE A 329 4.96 -1.45 29.39
CA PHE A 329 6.06 -1.69 28.44
C PHE A 329 7.17 -2.60 28.99
N ALA A 330 7.06 -3.08 30.23
CA ALA A 330 8.08 -3.91 30.86
C ALA A 330 7.79 -5.43 30.73
N GLU A 331 6.62 -5.84 30.22
CA GLU A 331 6.16 -7.24 30.21
C GLU A 331 7.21 -8.21 29.68
N LYS A 332 7.82 -7.89 28.54
CA LYS A 332 8.86 -8.71 27.89
C LYS A 332 10.21 -8.73 28.63
N ARG A 333 10.39 -7.84 29.61
CA ARG A 333 11.65 -7.59 30.32
C ARG A 333 11.59 -7.86 31.82
N VAL A 334 10.43 -8.24 32.38
CA VAL A 334 10.25 -8.51 33.81
C VAL A 334 11.26 -9.52 34.34
N ALA A 335 11.54 -10.60 33.58
CA ALA A 335 12.52 -11.61 33.96
C ALA A 335 13.94 -11.02 34.05
N ALA A 336 14.38 -10.33 33.00
CA ALA A 336 15.70 -9.68 32.95
C ALA A 336 15.87 -8.63 34.05
N LEU A 337 14.88 -7.77 34.27
CA LEU A 337 14.88 -6.79 35.36
C LEU A 337 15.04 -7.45 36.74
N THR A 338 14.37 -8.59 36.96
CA THR A 338 14.45 -9.33 38.23
C THR A 338 15.86 -9.90 38.44
N GLU A 339 16.39 -10.57 37.42
CA GLU A 339 17.73 -11.16 37.45
C GLU A 339 18.80 -10.08 37.69
N LYS A 340 18.80 -9.00 36.91
CA LYS A 340 19.82 -7.93 37.00
C LYS A 340 19.74 -7.15 38.31
N HIS A 341 18.55 -6.96 38.86
CA HIS A 341 18.38 -6.36 40.19
C HIS A 341 18.92 -7.27 41.30
N GLN A 342 18.70 -8.57 41.19
CA GLN A 342 19.22 -9.55 42.13
C GLN A 342 20.75 -9.59 42.08
N GLU A 343 21.35 -9.68 40.89
CA GLU A 343 22.81 -9.63 40.69
C GLU A 343 23.43 -8.39 41.34
N LEU A 344 22.88 -7.20 41.06
CA LEU A 344 23.32 -5.95 41.67
C LEU A 344 23.18 -5.99 43.20
N THR A 345 22.04 -6.46 43.71
CA THR A 345 21.78 -6.53 45.15
C THR A 345 22.77 -7.44 45.87
N GLU A 346 23.00 -8.64 45.34
CA GLU A 346 23.92 -9.62 45.90
C GLU A 346 25.36 -9.11 45.90
N LEU A 347 25.78 -8.44 44.81
CA LEU A 347 27.09 -7.82 44.72
C LEU A 347 27.28 -6.77 45.82
N LEU A 348 26.33 -5.85 45.98
CA LEU A 348 26.43 -4.78 46.99
C LEU A 348 26.40 -5.35 48.42
N VAL A 349 25.59 -6.36 48.69
CA VAL A 349 25.56 -7.06 49.99
C VAL A 349 26.89 -7.80 50.24
N GLY A 350 27.46 -8.42 49.21
CA GLY A 350 28.78 -9.02 49.25
C GLY A 350 29.87 -8.02 49.63
N ASN A 351 29.87 -6.84 49.01
CA ASN A 351 30.80 -5.76 49.36
C ASN A 351 30.65 -5.29 50.81
N ILE A 352 29.42 -5.16 51.35
CA ILE A 352 29.21 -4.84 52.78
C ILE A 352 29.87 -5.91 53.68
N SER A 353 29.78 -7.19 53.29
CA SER A 353 30.45 -8.28 54.00
C SER A 353 31.97 -8.18 53.92
N TYR A 354 32.54 -7.86 52.74
CA TYR A 354 33.99 -7.66 52.59
C TYR A 354 34.51 -6.47 53.40
N ILE A 355 33.77 -5.35 53.44
CA ILE A 355 34.12 -4.20 54.29
C ILE A 355 34.15 -4.62 55.77
N LYS A 356 33.14 -5.37 56.22
CA LYS A 356 33.10 -5.90 57.60
C LYS A 356 34.29 -6.82 57.88
N GLN A 357 34.61 -7.73 56.98
CA GLN A 357 35.78 -8.62 57.12
C GLN A 357 37.09 -7.83 57.16
N LYS A 358 37.21 -6.76 56.37
CA LYS A 358 38.38 -5.87 56.38
C LYS A 358 38.58 -5.18 57.73
N ILE A 359 37.50 -4.77 58.40
CA ILE A 359 37.53 -4.18 59.75
C ILE A 359 37.88 -5.23 60.82
N GLU A 360 37.36 -6.45 60.67
CA GLU A 360 37.62 -7.55 61.61
C GLU A 360 39.05 -8.08 61.47
N HIS A 361 39.61 -8.05 60.25
CA HIS A 361 40.93 -8.55 59.88
C HIS A 361 41.75 -7.53 59.06
N PRO A 362 42.21 -6.41 59.65
CA PRO A 362 42.80 -5.27 58.92
C PRO A 362 44.10 -5.58 58.19
N LYS A 363 44.83 -6.59 58.67
CA LYS A 363 46.07 -7.08 58.04
C LYS A 363 45.82 -7.73 56.67
N LEU A 364 44.63 -8.29 56.43
CA LEU A 364 44.28 -8.97 55.18
C LEU A 364 43.73 -7.97 54.16
N PRO A 365 44.29 -7.91 52.94
CA PRO A 365 43.65 -7.21 51.82
C PRO A 365 42.29 -7.84 51.48
N GLN A 366 41.29 -7.02 51.21
CA GLN A 366 39.90 -7.39 50.89
C GLN A 366 39.36 -6.41 49.84
N ALA A 367 39.75 -6.62 48.58
CA ALA A 367 39.31 -5.79 47.47
C ALA A 367 37.78 -5.90 47.26
N LEU A 368 37.12 -4.76 47.05
CA LEU A 368 35.70 -4.73 46.73
C LEU A 368 35.46 -5.02 45.24
N LYS A 369 34.28 -5.56 44.93
CA LYS A 369 33.86 -5.80 43.54
C LYS A 369 33.20 -4.54 42.98
N SER A 370 33.55 -4.17 41.75
CA SER A 370 32.93 -3.04 41.06
C SER A 370 31.46 -3.33 40.74
N SER A 371 30.56 -2.41 41.11
CA SER A 371 29.13 -2.48 40.77
C SER A 371 28.79 -1.82 39.43
N VAL A 372 29.77 -1.21 38.75
CA VAL A 372 29.57 -0.42 37.51
C VAL A 372 28.81 -1.22 36.44
N GLU A 373 29.25 -2.44 36.15
CA GLU A 373 28.65 -3.27 35.10
C GLU A 373 27.26 -3.77 35.50
N ALA A 374 27.08 -4.23 36.74
CA ALA A 374 25.79 -4.69 37.24
C ALA A 374 24.74 -3.56 37.26
N LEU A 375 25.13 -2.35 37.67
CA LEU A 375 24.26 -1.17 37.65
C LEU A 375 23.90 -0.78 36.21
N ALA A 376 24.90 -0.76 35.31
CA ALA A 376 24.68 -0.46 33.91
C ALA A 376 23.75 -1.48 33.23
N ALA A 377 23.90 -2.77 33.55
CA ALA A 377 23.05 -3.83 33.03
C ALA A 377 21.57 -3.61 33.39
N PHE A 378 21.26 -3.29 34.65
CA PHE A 378 19.89 -2.96 35.04
C PHE A 378 19.39 -1.69 34.31
N ASN A 379 20.19 -0.63 34.29
CA ASN A 379 19.79 0.63 33.65
C ASN A 379 19.63 0.53 32.13
N ASN A 380 20.32 -0.40 31.48
CA ASN A 380 20.13 -0.67 30.05
C ASN A 380 18.74 -1.26 29.76
N GLU A 381 18.21 -2.13 30.63
CA GLU A 381 16.82 -2.60 30.51
C GLU A 381 15.83 -1.45 30.69
N ILE A 382 16.06 -0.56 31.65
CA ILE A 382 15.24 0.66 31.83
C ILE A 382 15.29 1.55 30.59
N LYS A 383 16.47 1.75 30.01
CA LYS A 383 16.64 2.54 28.79
C LYS A 383 15.87 1.94 27.61
N ALA A 384 15.88 0.62 27.48
CA ALA A 384 15.15 -0.05 26.42
C ALA A 384 13.62 0.11 26.59
N ILE A 385 13.10 0.00 27.82
CA ILE A 385 11.68 0.29 28.12
C ILE A 385 11.36 1.75 27.81
N ASN A 386 12.22 2.69 28.21
CA ASN A 386 12.02 4.10 27.93
C ASN A 386 12.02 4.42 26.42
N THR A 387 12.77 3.67 25.62
CA THR A 387 12.73 3.80 24.16
C THR A 387 11.36 3.42 23.60
N GLU A 388 10.73 2.37 24.13
CA GLU A 388 9.37 1.95 23.75
C GLU A 388 8.32 2.98 24.21
N ILE A 389 8.48 3.54 25.42
CA ILE A 389 7.64 4.63 25.94
C ILE A 389 7.75 5.88 25.06
N GLU A 390 8.97 6.29 24.70
CA GLU A 390 9.20 7.46 23.85
C GLU A 390 8.58 7.30 22.47
N ALA A 391 8.71 6.12 21.86
CA ALA A 391 8.07 5.80 20.58
C ALA A 391 6.53 5.88 20.68
N TYR A 392 5.95 5.33 21.76
CA TYR A 392 4.51 5.39 22.01
C TYR A 392 4.02 6.84 22.23
N ASN A 393 4.71 7.60 23.09
CA ASN A 393 4.35 9.00 23.37
C ASN A 393 4.48 9.88 22.12
N ALA A 394 5.47 9.63 21.26
CA ALA A 394 5.59 10.32 19.98
C ALA A 394 4.38 10.03 19.07
N GLN A 395 3.89 8.79 19.03
CA GLN A 395 2.68 8.44 18.29
C GLN A 395 1.42 9.14 18.84
N LEU A 396 1.32 9.33 20.16
CA LEU A 396 0.23 10.06 20.80
C LEU A 396 0.29 11.57 20.55
N LYS A 397 1.48 12.17 20.49
CA LYS A 397 1.62 13.61 20.22
C LYS A 397 1.10 13.98 18.82
N ASP A 398 1.33 13.11 17.85
CA ASP A 398 0.83 13.26 16.48
C ASP A 398 -0.47 12.46 16.24
N ARG A 399 -1.25 12.18 17.29
CA ARG A 399 -2.43 11.28 17.26
C ARG A 399 -3.37 11.55 16.10
N ASP A 400 -3.79 12.79 15.88
CA ASP A 400 -4.77 13.11 14.85
C ASP A 400 -4.20 12.87 13.44
N SER A 401 -2.92 13.15 13.22
CA SER A 401 -2.21 12.86 11.96
C SER A 401 -2.07 11.36 11.74
N ASN A 402 -1.69 10.62 12.77
CA ASN A 402 -1.53 9.16 12.73
C ASN A 402 -2.87 8.45 12.50
N LEU A 403 -3.93 8.86 13.20
CA LEU A 403 -5.28 8.35 12.97
C LEU A 403 -5.78 8.66 11.55
N ASN A 404 -5.55 9.86 11.03
CA ASN A 404 -5.92 10.21 9.66
C ASN A 404 -5.16 9.40 8.61
N THR A 405 -3.91 9.04 8.90
CA THR A 405 -3.07 8.16 8.07
C THR A 405 -3.57 6.72 8.11
N LEU A 406 -3.86 6.18 9.30
CA LEU A 406 -4.40 4.82 9.48
C LEU A 406 -5.79 4.66 8.86
N LYS A 407 -6.68 5.65 9.04
CA LYS A 407 -8.01 5.70 8.39
C LYS A 407 -7.91 5.80 6.87
N GLY A 408 -6.76 6.22 6.34
CA GLY A 408 -6.52 6.30 4.90
C GLY A 408 -7.34 7.40 4.24
N SER A 409 -7.36 8.60 4.84
CA SER A 409 -8.00 9.80 4.27
C SER A 409 -7.51 10.17 2.84
N SER A 410 -6.40 9.56 2.39
CA SER A 410 -5.84 9.67 1.03
C SER A 410 -6.08 8.45 0.13
N GLY A 411 -6.97 7.51 0.47
CA GLY A 411 -7.25 6.31 -0.34
C GLY A 411 -6.18 5.21 -0.29
N LYS A 412 -5.19 5.32 0.62
CA LYS A 412 -4.10 4.34 0.81
C LYS A 412 -4.13 3.62 2.17
N GLY A 413 -5.24 3.72 2.90
CA GLY A 413 -5.38 3.05 4.19
C GLY A 413 -5.40 1.53 4.02
N VAL A 414 -4.78 0.82 4.96
CA VAL A 414 -4.68 -0.66 4.95
C VAL A 414 -6.05 -1.31 4.77
N LEU A 415 -7.07 -0.81 5.47
CA LEU A 415 -8.46 -1.30 5.34
C LEU A 415 -8.97 -1.22 3.90
N TRP A 416 -8.70 -0.12 3.19
CA TRP A 416 -9.17 0.09 1.82
C TRP A 416 -8.46 -0.81 0.80
N CYS A 417 -7.19 -1.14 1.04
CA CYS A 417 -6.48 -2.16 0.27
C CYS A 417 -7.17 -3.52 0.38
N TYR A 418 -7.57 -3.93 1.60
CA TYR A 418 -8.32 -5.17 1.80
C TYR A 418 -9.68 -5.13 1.11
N PHE A 419 -10.44 -4.03 1.21
CA PHE A 419 -11.71 -3.87 0.48
C PHE A 419 -11.52 -4.00 -1.03
N GLN A 420 -10.48 -3.42 -1.62
CA GLN A 420 -10.22 -3.52 -3.05
C GLN A 420 -9.80 -4.93 -3.49
N ILE A 421 -9.01 -5.64 -2.67
CA ILE A 421 -8.63 -7.02 -2.95
C ILE A 421 -9.84 -7.95 -2.90
N GLU A 422 -10.71 -7.81 -1.89
CA GLU A 422 -11.91 -8.63 -1.70
C GLU A 422 -12.98 -8.36 -2.77
N THR A 423 -13.18 -7.09 -3.17
CA THR A 423 -14.19 -6.71 -4.18
C THR A 423 -13.71 -6.91 -5.60
N GLY A 424 -12.40 -6.76 -5.86
CA GLY A 424 -11.83 -6.85 -7.21
C GLY A 424 -12.30 -5.78 -8.18
N ILE A 425 -12.88 -4.66 -7.70
CA ILE A 425 -13.43 -3.60 -8.54
C ILE A 425 -12.31 -2.89 -9.30
N VAL A 426 -12.39 -2.91 -10.62
CA VAL A 426 -11.45 -2.16 -11.46
C VAL A 426 -11.70 -0.67 -11.27
N ALA A 427 -10.66 0.05 -10.85
CA ALA A 427 -10.66 1.49 -10.72
C ALA A 427 -10.54 2.16 -12.11
N ASP A 428 -11.65 2.28 -12.81
CA ASP A 428 -11.74 3.07 -14.04
C ASP A 428 -13.02 3.90 -14.01
N SER A 429 -12.86 5.22 -13.90
CA SER A 429 -13.97 6.18 -13.91
C SER A 429 -14.73 6.22 -15.24
N ARG A 430 -14.23 5.56 -16.29
CA ARG A 430 -14.92 5.41 -17.58
C ARG A 430 -15.88 4.22 -17.59
N ILE A 431 -15.79 3.31 -16.62
CA ILE A 431 -16.63 2.11 -16.51
C ILE A 431 -17.88 2.36 -15.67
N TRP A 432 -17.83 3.22 -14.64
CA TRP A 432 -18.81 3.27 -13.55
C TRP A 432 -19.74 4.49 -13.49
#